data_AF-A0A941YJB1-F1
#
_entry.id   AF-A0A941YJB1-F1
#
_cell.length_a   1.000
_cell.length_b   1.000
_cell.length_c   1.000
_cell.angle_alpha   90.00
_cell.angle_beta   90.00
_cell.angle_gamma   90.00
#
_symmetry.space_group_name_H-M   'P 1'
#
loop_
_entity.id
_entity.type
_entity.pdbx_description
1 polymer ?
#
loop_
_entity_poly.entity_id
_entity_poly.type
_entity_poly.pdbx_seq_one_letter_code
_entity_poly.pdbx_strand_id
1 'polypeptide(L)'
;MSVSLVALINLWTVAFNQYTRTGEVQMAAQLARAELERCKAFGTDNLPLGSVSGTTATYTGSFNTASNTWASGTIQYYDYTGTRLSGANAAGVRFSLTDTITDADIQTTASSYGFSIKSKRSVVVTVTALPAGTQVVKMGTNIVKGGL
;
A
#
# COMPACT_ATOMS: atom_id res chain seq x y z
N MET A 1 -15.19 -44.12 -18.94
CA MET A 1 -15.04 -42.80 -19.58
C MET A 1 -15.40 -41.60 -18.68
N SER A 2 -15.73 -41.81 -17.41
CA SER A 2 -16.12 -40.76 -16.46
C SER A 2 -14.93 -40.06 -15.77
N VAL A 3 -13.81 -40.75 -15.57
CA VAL A 3 -12.63 -40.21 -14.85
C VAL A 3 -11.92 -39.11 -15.65
N SER A 4 -11.90 -39.22 -16.97
CA SER A 4 -11.25 -38.28 -17.88
C SER A 4 -11.95 -36.92 -17.94
N LEU A 5 -13.28 -36.90 -17.79
CA LEU A 5 -14.09 -35.67 -17.84
C LEU A 5 -13.94 -34.84 -16.55
N VAL A 6 -13.87 -35.52 -15.40
CA VAL A 6 -13.67 -34.88 -14.08
C VAL A 6 -12.29 -34.24 -13.98
N ALA A 7 -11.26 -34.88 -14.51
CA ALA A 7 -9.91 -34.32 -14.58
C ALA A 7 -9.85 -33.07 -15.49
N LEU A 8 -10.58 -33.06 -16.60
CA LEU A 8 -10.64 -31.92 -17.53
C LEU A 8 -11.35 -30.70 -16.91
N ILE A 9 -12.46 -30.92 -16.18
CA ILE A 9 -13.20 -29.85 -15.49
C ILE A 9 -12.38 -29.26 -14.33
N ASN A 10 -11.64 -30.09 -13.59
CA ASN A 10 -10.71 -29.60 -12.56
C ASN A 10 -9.55 -28.80 -13.16
N LEU A 11 -8.96 -29.26 -14.25
CA LEU A 11 -7.88 -28.54 -14.93
C LEU A 11 -8.37 -27.20 -15.50
N TRP A 12 -9.57 -27.17 -16.09
CA TRP A 12 -10.23 -25.94 -16.54
C TRP A 12 -10.47 -24.99 -15.37
N THR A 13 -11.02 -25.46 -14.25
CA THR A 13 -11.27 -24.62 -13.07
C THR A 13 -9.98 -24.05 -12.47
N VAL A 14 -8.89 -24.82 -12.44
CA VAL A 14 -7.57 -24.36 -11.97
C VAL A 14 -6.95 -23.34 -12.93
N ALA A 15 -7.02 -23.58 -14.25
CA ALA A 15 -6.53 -22.65 -15.25
C ALA A 15 -7.37 -21.36 -15.31
N PHE A 16 -8.69 -21.49 -15.19
CA PHE A 16 -9.63 -20.37 -15.13
C PHE A 16 -9.41 -19.56 -13.85
N ASN A 17 -9.15 -20.19 -12.70
CA ASN A 17 -8.78 -19.52 -11.45
C ASN A 17 -7.43 -18.79 -11.49
N GLN A 18 -6.46 -19.32 -12.25
CA GLN A 18 -5.18 -18.63 -12.48
C GLN A 18 -5.34 -17.42 -13.42
N TYR A 19 -6.19 -17.52 -14.44
CA TYR A 19 -6.54 -16.38 -15.32
C TYR A 19 -7.45 -15.34 -14.65
N THR A 20 -8.38 -15.73 -13.77
CA THR A 20 -9.31 -14.79 -13.11
C THR A 20 -8.63 -13.90 -12.07
N ARG A 21 -7.52 -14.34 -11.46
CA ARG A 21 -6.73 -13.45 -10.59
C ARG A 21 -5.98 -12.36 -11.34
N THR A 22 -5.86 -12.43 -12.67
CA THR A 22 -5.26 -11.34 -13.45
C THR A 22 -6.05 -10.05 -13.30
N GLY A 23 -7.40 -10.12 -13.26
CA GLY A 23 -8.25 -8.95 -13.00
C GLY A 23 -8.04 -8.37 -11.60
N GLU A 24 -7.92 -9.23 -10.58
CA GLU A 24 -7.65 -8.81 -9.21
C GLU A 24 -6.27 -8.13 -9.07
N VAL A 25 -5.25 -8.68 -9.73
CA VAL A 25 -3.90 -8.10 -9.77
C VAL A 25 -3.89 -6.77 -10.50
N GLN A 26 -4.61 -6.64 -11.62
CA GLN A 26 -4.72 -5.38 -12.35
C GLN A 26 -5.44 -4.30 -11.54
N MET A 27 -6.54 -4.64 -10.85
CA MET A 27 -7.25 -3.70 -9.97
C MET A 27 -6.39 -3.30 -8.77
N ALA A 28 -5.73 -4.27 -8.12
CA ALA A 28 -4.79 -3.99 -7.04
C ALA A 28 -3.62 -3.09 -7.50
N ALA A 29 -3.14 -3.27 -8.74
CA ALA A 29 -2.12 -2.41 -9.32
C ALA A 29 -2.62 -0.99 -9.59
N GLN A 30 -3.86 -0.82 -10.05
CA GLN A 30 -4.47 0.50 -10.22
C GLN A 30 -4.65 1.21 -8.88
N LEU A 31 -5.12 0.50 -7.84
CA LEU A 31 -5.22 1.04 -6.48
C LEU A 31 -3.85 1.48 -5.95
N ALA A 32 -2.84 0.60 -6.06
CA ALA A 32 -1.48 0.91 -5.61
C ALA A 32 -0.88 2.11 -6.36
N ARG A 33 -1.12 2.21 -7.68
CA ARG A 33 -0.65 3.33 -8.50
C ARG A 33 -1.37 4.63 -8.13
N ALA A 34 -2.68 4.61 -7.96
CA ALA A 34 -3.45 5.80 -7.58
C ALA A 34 -2.98 6.36 -6.24
N GLU A 35 -2.70 5.49 -5.26
CA GLU A 35 -2.16 5.90 -3.97
C GLU A 35 -0.74 6.46 -4.10
N LEU A 36 0.13 5.82 -4.90
CA LEU A 36 1.48 6.32 -5.12
C LEU A 36 1.48 7.69 -5.81
N GLU A 37 0.61 7.91 -6.79
CA GLU A 37 0.45 9.23 -7.43
C GLU A 37 -0.10 10.27 -6.45
N ARG A 38 -0.99 9.87 -5.53
CA ARG A 38 -1.42 10.75 -4.43
C ARG A 38 -0.25 11.16 -3.54
N CYS A 39 0.58 10.21 -3.11
CA CYS A 39 1.78 10.50 -2.32
C CYS A 39 2.72 11.47 -3.04
N LYS A 40 2.88 11.33 -4.36
CA LYS A 40 3.66 12.27 -5.17
C LYS A 40 3.03 13.65 -5.23
N ALA A 41 1.70 13.73 -5.39
CA ALA A 41 0.96 14.99 -5.46
C ALA A 41 1.02 15.80 -4.16
N PHE A 42 1.02 15.14 -3.00
CA PHE A 42 1.23 15.80 -1.70
C PHE A 42 2.64 16.39 -1.58
N GLY A 43 3.62 15.80 -2.26
CA GLY A 43 5.03 16.17 -2.14
C GLY A 43 5.66 15.60 -0.87
N THR A 44 6.99 15.47 -0.88
CA THR A 44 7.73 14.78 0.17
C THR A 44 7.55 15.40 1.54
N ASP A 45 7.48 16.72 1.62
CA ASP A 45 7.46 17.47 2.89
C ASP A 45 6.10 17.44 3.59
N ASN A 46 5.02 17.11 2.86
CA ASN A 46 3.66 17.07 3.39
C ASN A 46 3.16 15.65 3.68
N LEU A 47 4.02 14.64 3.52
CA LEU A 47 3.72 13.27 3.92
C LEU A 47 3.81 13.11 5.44
N PRO A 48 3.03 12.20 6.03
CA PRO A 48 2.97 12.04 7.48
C PRO A 48 4.32 11.57 8.04
N LEU A 49 4.66 12.09 9.21
CA LEU A 49 5.87 11.74 9.92
C LEU A 49 5.71 10.41 10.67
N GLY A 50 6.77 9.60 10.64
CA GLY A 50 6.84 8.33 11.33
C GLY A 50 7.32 8.45 12.77
N SER A 51 7.15 7.36 13.53
CA SER A 51 7.79 7.21 14.84
C SER A 51 9.29 7.01 14.65
N VAL A 52 10.10 7.82 15.34
CA VAL A 52 11.56 7.76 15.27
C VAL A 52 12.08 6.60 16.12
N SER A 53 12.97 5.79 15.55
CA SER A 53 13.74 4.77 16.22
C SER A 53 15.18 4.77 15.67
N GLY A 54 16.11 5.30 16.47
CA GLY A 54 17.49 5.50 16.04
C GLY A 54 17.60 6.48 14.88
N THR A 55 18.19 6.05 13.76
CA THR A 55 18.39 6.86 12.54
C THR A 55 17.27 6.69 11.51
N THR A 56 16.16 6.06 11.90
CA THR A 56 15.02 5.76 11.02
C THR A 56 13.72 6.27 11.63
N ALA A 57 12.80 6.77 10.82
CA ALA A 57 11.43 7.07 11.22
C ALA A 57 10.45 6.35 10.29
N THR A 58 9.48 5.64 10.85
CA THR A 58 8.53 4.83 10.08
C THR A 58 7.09 5.20 10.42
N TYR A 59 6.32 5.52 9.39
CA TYR A 59 4.88 5.68 9.45
C TYR A 59 4.23 4.50 8.75
N THR A 60 3.20 3.94 9.38
CA THR A 60 2.34 2.92 8.77
C THR A 60 0.89 3.35 8.95
N GLY A 61 0.13 3.40 7.87
CA GLY A 61 -1.24 3.86 7.92
C GLY A 61 -1.86 3.89 6.54
N SER A 62 -2.84 4.75 6.35
CA SER A 62 -3.44 4.95 5.04
C SER A 62 -4.04 6.34 4.92
N PHE A 63 -4.19 6.79 3.67
CA PHE A 63 -4.85 8.06 3.39
C PHE A 63 -6.38 7.93 3.50
N ASN A 64 -7.00 8.80 4.29
CA ASN A 64 -8.45 8.93 4.35
C ASN A 64 -8.92 10.01 3.38
N THR A 65 -9.51 9.58 2.26
CA THR A 65 -10.05 10.49 1.24
C THR A 65 -11.21 11.36 1.71
N ALA A 66 -11.96 10.94 2.74
CA ALA A 66 -13.12 11.69 3.23
C ALA A 66 -12.71 12.91 4.08
N SER A 67 -11.64 12.75 4.89
CA SER A 67 -11.08 13.83 5.70
C SER A 67 -9.88 14.50 5.06
N ASN A 68 -9.41 14.01 3.90
CA ASN A 68 -8.19 14.43 3.21
C ASN A 68 -6.96 14.41 4.13
N THR A 69 -6.86 13.40 4.99
CA THR A 69 -5.81 13.29 6.01
C THR A 69 -5.22 11.88 6.08
N TRP A 70 -3.96 11.81 6.50
CA TRP A 70 -3.25 10.57 6.79
C TRP A 70 -3.59 10.07 8.20
N ALA A 71 -3.95 8.79 8.33
CA ALA A 71 -4.33 8.20 9.61
C ALA A 71 -3.42 7.00 9.98
N SER A 72 -2.62 7.16 11.03
CA SER A 72 -1.68 6.12 11.50
C SER A 72 -2.40 4.87 11.98
N GLY A 73 -1.84 3.70 11.71
CA GLY A 73 -2.38 2.39 12.09
C GLY A 73 -3.69 2.00 11.39
N THR A 74 -4.15 2.80 10.42
CA THR A 74 -5.38 2.52 9.67
C THR A 74 -5.12 1.77 8.38
N ILE A 75 -6.12 1.04 7.93
CA ILE A 75 -6.12 0.26 6.68
C ILE A 75 -7.36 0.67 5.89
N GLN A 76 -7.20 0.91 4.58
CA GLN A 76 -8.36 1.10 3.69
C GLN A 76 -8.80 -0.24 3.11
N TYR A 77 -10.11 -0.40 2.96
CA TYR A 77 -10.70 -1.60 2.39
C TYR A 77 -11.40 -1.25 1.08
N TYR A 78 -11.27 -2.13 0.09
CA TYR A 78 -11.85 -1.94 -1.23
C TYR A 78 -12.57 -3.21 -1.69
N ASP A 79 -13.60 -3.03 -2.51
CA ASP A 79 -14.25 -4.13 -3.23
C ASP A 79 -13.47 -4.53 -4.49
N TYR A 80 -13.99 -5.49 -5.27
CA TYR A 80 -13.35 -5.96 -6.50
C TYR A 80 -13.27 -4.89 -7.61
N THR A 81 -14.08 -3.83 -7.52
CA THR A 81 -14.11 -2.72 -8.49
C THR A 81 -13.17 -1.58 -8.11
N GLY A 82 -12.55 -1.64 -6.93
CA GLY A 82 -11.75 -0.54 -6.39
C GLY A 82 -12.57 0.52 -5.67
N THR A 83 -13.84 0.26 -5.34
CA THR A 83 -14.66 1.16 -4.52
C THR A 83 -14.27 1.01 -3.05
N ARG A 84 -14.06 2.14 -2.37
CA ARG A 84 -13.70 2.17 -0.95
C ARG A 84 -14.89 1.74 -0.07
N LEU A 85 -14.60 0.91 0.91
CA LEU A 85 -15.56 0.39 1.89
C LEU A 85 -15.26 0.92 3.30
N SER A 86 -16.26 0.88 4.17
CA SER A 86 -16.19 1.46 5.52
C SER A 86 -15.30 0.68 6.50
N GLY A 87 -14.99 -0.59 6.23
CA GLY A 87 -14.15 -1.41 7.11
C GLY A 87 -14.00 -2.86 6.66
N ALA A 88 -13.20 -3.63 7.38
CA ALA A 88 -12.84 -5.01 7.06
C ALA A 88 -14.05 -5.96 6.93
N ASN A 89 -15.12 -5.67 7.67
CA ASN A 89 -16.31 -6.51 7.76
C ASN A 89 -17.44 -6.06 6.81
N ALA A 90 -17.20 -5.04 5.98
CA ALA A 90 -18.19 -4.61 5.00
C ALA A 90 -18.44 -5.73 3.98
N ALA A 91 -19.68 -5.84 3.51
CA ALA A 91 -20.01 -6.82 2.48
C ALA A 91 -19.22 -6.51 1.20
N GLY A 92 -18.58 -7.52 0.61
CA GLY A 92 -17.86 -7.38 -0.66
C GLY A 92 -16.41 -6.88 -0.55
N VAL A 93 -15.82 -6.80 0.65
CA VAL A 93 -14.38 -6.52 0.81
C VAL A 93 -13.53 -7.56 0.08
N ARG A 94 -12.60 -7.09 -0.75
CA ARG A 94 -11.68 -7.91 -1.54
C ARG A 94 -10.23 -7.51 -1.39
N PHE A 95 -9.95 -6.24 -1.13
CA PHE A 95 -8.60 -5.75 -0.95
C PHE A 95 -8.46 -4.93 0.33
N SER A 96 -7.31 -5.02 0.96
CA SER A 96 -6.84 -4.04 1.93
C SER A 96 -5.62 -3.30 1.39
N LEU A 97 -5.54 -2.01 1.69
CA LEU A 97 -4.45 -1.13 1.31
C LEU A 97 -3.82 -0.52 2.56
N THR A 98 -2.49 -0.57 2.61
CA THR A 98 -1.69 0.08 3.66
C THR A 98 -0.47 0.73 3.03
N ASP A 99 -0.17 1.93 3.52
CA ASP A 99 1.00 2.72 3.17
C ASP A 99 2.05 2.60 4.27
N THR A 100 3.30 2.50 3.85
CA THR A 100 4.47 2.56 4.72
C THR A 100 5.40 3.64 4.20
N ILE A 101 5.67 4.63 5.03
CA ILE A 101 6.58 5.74 4.72
C ILE A 101 7.76 5.62 5.66
N THR A 102 8.97 5.65 5.10
CA THR A 102 10.20 5.49 5.86
C THR A 102 11.19 6.57 5.51
N ASP A 103 11.59 7.33 6.52
CA ASP A 103 12.77 8.19 6.50
C ASP A 103 13.96 7.41 7.06
N ALA A 104 15.00 7.22 6.26
CA ALA A 104 16.25 6.60 6.66
C ALA A 104 17.40 7.62 6.64
N ASP A 105 18.53 7.23 7.23
CA ASP A 105 19.74 8.05 7.31
C ASP A 105 19.50 9.42 7.97
N ILE A 106 18.65 9.49 9.00
CA ILE A 106 18.36 10.73 9.72
C ILE A 106 19.65 11.23 10.39
N GLN A 107 20.24 12.29 9.84
CA GLN A 107 21.39 12.97 10.42
C GLN A 107 20.96 14.32 10.98
N THR A 108 21.23 14.53 12.27
CA THR A 108 21.06 15.81 12.95
C THR A 108 22.42 16.49 13.03
N THR A 109 22.56 17.66 12.41
CA THR A 109 23.74 18.53 12.59
C THR A 109 23.31 19.75 13.38
N ALA A 110 23.84 19.88 14.60
CA ALA A 110 23.68 21.08 15.41
C ALA A 110 24.84 22.04 15.13
N SER A 111 24.54 23.26 14.72
CA SER A 111 25.48 24.39 14.69
C SER A 111 25.04 25.43 15.71
N SER A 112 25.94 26.35 16.09
CA SER A 112 25.70 27.40 17.09
C SER A 112 24.47 28.29 16.81
N TYR A 113 23.93 28.27 15.58
CA TYR A 113 22.77 29.07 15.17
C TYR A 113 21.71 28.31 14.36
N GLY A 114 21.76 26.96 14.29
CA GLY A 114 20.74 26.22 13.56
C GLY A 114 20.86 24.70 13.62
N PHE A 115 19.71 24.03 13.51
CA PHE A 115 19.59 22.58 13.35
C PHE A 115 19.30 22.25 11.88
N SER A 116 20.12 21.38 11.28
CA SER A 116 19.86 20.81 9.96
C SER A 116 19.56 19.33 10.11
N ILE A 117 18.45 18.87 9.55
CA ILE A 117 18.10 17.46 9.41
C ILE A 117 18.24 17.07 7.93
N LYS A 118 18.94 15.96 7.67
CA LYS A 118 18.98 15.32 6.34
C LYS A 118 18.46 13.90 6.49
N SER A 119 17.47 13.52 5.68
CA SER A 119 16.98 12.14 5.59
C SER A 119 16.74 11.74 4.13
N LYS A 120 16.58 10.43 3.91
CA LYS A 120 16.14 9.82 2.65
C LYS A 120 14.74 9.27 2.85
N ARG A 121 13.75 9.81 2.15
CA ARG A 121 12.35 9.37 2.27
C ARG A 121 11.99 8.37 1.18
N SER A 122 11.28 7.31 1.58
CA SER A 122 10.70 6.29 0.71
C SER A 122 9.25 6.03 1.08
N VAL A 123 8.42 5.71 0.08
CA VAL A 123 7.02 5.35 0.26
C VAL A 123 6.78 4.00 -0.40
N VAL A 124 6.07 3.13 0.31
CA VAL A 124 5.68 1.79 -0.12
C VAL A 124 4.19 1.63 0.09
N VAL A 125 3.46 1.36 -0.98
CA VAL A 125 2.04 1.02 -0.97
C VAL A 125 1.91 -0.49 -1.09
N THR A 126 1.15 -1.09 -0.19
CA THR A 126 0.87 -2.53 -0.18
C THR A 126 -0.61 -2.79 -0.34
N VAL A 127 -0.97 -3.63 -1.31
CA VAL A 127 -2.35 -4.11 -1.52
C VAL A 127 -2.40 -5.62 -1.32
N THR A 128 -3.29 -6.05 -0.41
CA THR A 128 -3.45 -7.45 0.01
C THR A 128 -4.84 -7.94 -0.34
N ALA A 129 -4.95 -9.16 -0.87
CA ALA A 129 -6.22 -9.79 -1.17
C ALA A 129 -6.81 -10.41 0.09
N LEU A 130 -8.10 -10.16 0.30
CA LEU A 130 -8.91 -10.74 1.37
C LEU A 130 -9.93 -11.72 0.75
N PRO A 131 -10.23 -12.86 1.41
CA PRO A 131 -9.77 -13.30 2.74
C PRO A 131 -8.43 -14.07 2.72
N ALA A 132 -7.83 -14.29 1.55
CA ALA A 132 -6.66 -15.15 1.37
C ALA A 132 -5.38 -14.63 2.08
N GLY A 133 -5.38 -13.39 2.56
CA GLY A 133 -4.25 -12.74 3.24
C GLY A 133 -3.00 -12.61 2.36
N THR A 134 -3.12 -12.87 1.05
CA THR A 134 -2.00 -12.94 0.12
C THR A 134 -1.72 -11.54 -0.41
N GLN A 135 -0.47 -11.08 -0.31
CA GLN A 135 -0.04 -9.83 -0.94
C GLN A 135 -0.23 -9.93 -2.45
N VAL A 136 -1.02 -9.03 -3.02
CA VAL A 136 -1.32 -9.01 -4.46
C VAL A 136 -0.33 -8.11 -5.18
N VAL A 137 -0.08 -6.92 -4.62
CA VAL A 137 0.79 -5.91 -5.20
C VAL A 137 1.55 -5.17 -4.10
N LYS A 138 2.82 -4.86 -4.36
CA LYS A 138 3.65 -3.94 -3.59
C LYS A 138 4.31 -2.96 -4.55
N MET A 139 4.06 -1.67 -4.39
CA MET A 139 4.69 -0.61 -5.20
C MET A 139 5.46 0.34 -4.30
N GLY A 140 6.68 0.73 -4.71
CA GLY A 140 7.51 1.68 -3.98
C GLY A 140 8.03 2.80 -4.89
N THR A 141 8.39 3.93 -4.30
CA THR A 141 9.06 5.05 -4.99
C THR A 141 10.53 5.18 -4.57
N ASN A 142 11.33 5.71 -5.49
CA ASN A 142 12.74 6.01 -5.29
C ASN A 142 12.98 7.14 -4.28
N ILE A 143 14.16 7.07 -3.68
CA ILE A 143 14.74 7.93 -2.64
C ILE A 143 14.73 9.40 -3.06
N VAL A 144 14.07 10.23 -2.26
CA VAL A 144 14.05 11.69 -2.41
C VAL A 144 14.59 12.35 -1.13
N LYS A 145 14.97 13.63 -1.23
CA LYS A 145 15.33 14.45 -0.06
C LYS A 145 14.18 14.33 0.94
N GLY A 146 14.45 13.78 2.12
CA GLY A 146 13.44 13.55 3.13
C GLY A 146 13.06 14.84 3.83
N GLY A 147 11.82 14.85 4.34
CA GLY A 147 11.14 16.03 4.87
C GLY A 147 10.94 15.92 6.38
N LEU A 148 12.03 15.70 7.12
CA LEU A 148 12.08 15.84 8.58
C LEU A 148 12.70 17.19 8.94
#